data_AF-A0A925JZA4-F1
#
_entry.id   AF-A0A925JZA4-F1
#
_cell.length_a   1.000
_cell.length_b   1.000
_cell.length_c   1.000
_cell.angle_alpha   90.00
_cell.angle_beta   90.00
_cell.angle_gamma   90.00
#
_symmetry.space_group_name_H-M   'P 1'
#
loop_
_entity.id
_entity.type
_entity.pdbx_description
1 polymer ?
#
loop_
_entity_poly.entity_id
_entity_poly.type
_entity_poly.pdbx_seq_one_letter_code
_entity_poly.pdbx_strand_id
1 'polypeptide(L)'
;MPDSQTMLSAFFVEAFRTLAPKRVVPETDVRYYPYAGLNHTIRLRSGRVHVRLSDIFKSAPLNVHRALAFILVSKLLRRRTPPFYERAYRDYACSPDVLRASDLARRARGRKMVSSAQGRVYDLGRIFQRLNQRFFDGQIERPTLTWSQRRTRTILGHHDSVHETIVI
;
A
#
# COMPACT_ATOMS: atom_id res chain seq x y z
N MET A 1 0.08 -15.59 20.83
CA MET A 1 -1.13 -15.34 20.02
C MET A 1 -1.16 -16.25 18.78
N PRO A 2 -1.33 -17.57 18.94
CA PRO A 2 -1.44 -18.52 17.81
C PRO A 2 -2.83 -18.53 17.14
N ASP A 3 -3.88 -18.04 17.80
CA ASP A 3 -5.26 -18.21 17.35
C ASP A 3 -5.61 -17.37 16.11
N SER A 4 -5.09 -16.15 16.01
CA SER A 4 -5.38 -15.25 14.87
C SER A 4 -4.83 -15.79 13.55
N GLN A 5 -3.67 -16.46 13.56
CA GLN A 5 -3.05 -17.00 12.36
C GLN A 5 -3.76 -18.26 11.85
N THR A 6 -4.26 -19.08 12.78
CA THR A 6 -5.10 -20.24 12.47
C THR A 6 -6.44 -19.81 11.85
N MET A 7 -7.10 -18.79 12.41
CA MET A 7 -8.35 -18.25 11.84
C MET A 7 -8.15 -17.64 10.46
N LEU A 8 -7.06 -16.88 10.25
CA LEU A 8 -6.75 -16.32 8.92
C LEU A 8 -6.59 -17.43 7.89
N SER A 9 -5.82 -18.46 8.21
CA SER A 9 -5.60 -19.59 7.32
C SER A 9 -6.91 -20.29 6.96
N ALA A 10 -7.84 -20.40 7.91
CA ALA A 10 -9.18 -20.95 7.66
C ALA A 10 -9.96 -20.13 6.61
N PHE A 11 -9.90 -18.79 6.64
CA PHE A 11 -10.57 -17.96 5.62
C PHE A 11 -9.98 -18.14 4.21
N PHE A 12 -8.67 -18.37 4.08
CA PHE A 12 -8.06 -18.66 2.78
C PHE A 12 -8.48 -20.03 2.27
N VAL A 13 -8.50 -21.05 3.14
CA VAL A 13 -9.00 -22.40 2.80
C VAL A 13 -10.46 -22.33 2.35
N GLU A 14 -11.29 -21.59 3.09
CA GLU A 14 -12.70 -21.35 2.74
C GLU A 14 -12.81 -20.71 1.35
N ALA A 15 -12.10 -19.61 1.11
CA ALA A 15 -12.11 -18.91 -0.17
C ALA A 15 -11.67 -19.81 -1.34
N PHE A 16 -10.66 -20.67 -1.16
CA PHE A 16 -10.25 -21.65 -2.17
C PHE A 16 -11.33 -22.68 -2.46
N ARG A 17 -11.99 -23.23 -1.43
CA ARG A 17 -13.10 -24.19 -1.61
C ARG A 17 -14.27 -23.58 -2.37
N THR A 18 -14.62 -22.34 -2.04
CA THR A 18 -15.73 -21.64 -2.72
C THR A 18 -15.39 -21.27 -4.17
N LEU A 19 -14.20 -20.75 -4.43
CA LEU A 19 -13.83 -20.21 -5.75
C LEU A 19 -13.24 -21.27 -6.71
N ALA A 20 -12.72 -22.37 -6.19
CA ALA A 20 -12.14 -23.47 -6.95
C ALA A 20 -12.51 -24.85 -6.37
N PRO A 21 -13.81 -25.22 -6.35
CA PRO A 21 -14.28 -26.44 -5.67
C PRO A 21 -13.71 -27.75 -6.26
N LYS A 22 -13.29 -27.73 -7.52
CA LYS A 22 -12.71 -28.89 -8.23
C LYS A 22 -11.20 -29.04 -8.03
N ARG A 23 -10.54 -28.12 -7.34
CA ARG A 23 -9.08 -28.17 -7.10
C ARG A 23 -8.79 -28.57 -5.67
N VAL A 24 -7.72 -29.33 -5.49
CA VAL A 24 -7.15 -29.58 -4.15
C VAL A 24 -6.75 -28.23 -3.55
N VAL A 25 -7.17 -27.97 -2.32
CA VAL A 25 -6.81 -26.75 -1.61
C VAL A 25 -5.30 -26.79 -1.35
N PRO A 26 -4.53 -25.82 -1.88
CA PRO A 26 -3.10 -25.81 -1.67
C PRO A 26 -2.77 -25.46 -0.20
N GLU A 27 -1.66 -25.98 0.28
CA GLU A 27 -1.10 -25.56 1.57
C GLU A 27 -0.87 -24.04 1.54
N THR A 28 -1.45 -23.33 2.51
CA THR A 28 -1.45 -21.87 2.52
C THR A 28 -0.71 -21.35 3.75
N ASP A 29 0.38 -20.64 3.51
CA ASP A 29 1.18 -19.96 4.54
C ASP A 29 0.81 -18.48 4.58
N VAL A 30 0.13 -18.07 5.64
CA VAL A 30 -0.32 -16.68 5.85
C VAL A 30 0.52 -16.03 6.94
N ARG A 31 1.12 -14.89 6.62
CA ARG A 31 1.93 -14.12 7.58
C ARG A 31 1.66 -12.63 7.49
N TYR A 32 1.79 -11.94 8.61
CA TYR A 32 1.87 -10.49 8.63
C TYR A 32 3.28 -10.02 8.25
N TYR A 33 3.37 -8.96 7.46
CA TYR A 33 4.62 -8.38 7.00
C TYR A 33 4.60 -6.86 7.18
N PRO A 34 5.68 -6.25 7.70
CA PRO A 34 5.76 -4.82 7.96
C PRO A 34 5.99 -4.01 6.67
N TYR A 35 4.94 -3.89 5.86
CA TYR A 35 5.00 -3.09 4.63
C TYR A 35 5.12 -1.58 4.95
N ALA A 36 5.70 -0.83 4.02
CA ALA A 36 5.69 0.63 4.02
C ALA A 36 4.34 1.17 3.49
N GLY A 37 3.27 0.86 4.22
CA GLY A 37 1.88 1.20 3.87
C GLY A 37 0.97 -0.02 3.74
N LEU A 38 -0.23 0.22 3.22
CA LEU A 38 -1.25 -0.82 3.08
C LEU A 38 -1.04 -1.68 1.82
N ASN A 39 -0.28 -2.76 1.95
CA ASN A 39 -0.03 -3.72 0.87
C ASN A 39 -0.33 -5.15 1.31
N HIS A 40 -0.87 -5.95 0.39
CA HIS A 40 -1.10 -7.37 0.56
C HIS A 40 -0.64 -8.12 -0.69
N THR A 41 -0.02 -9.28 -0.52
CA THR A 41 0.42 -10.10 -1.64
C THR A 41 0.02 -11.55 -1.47
N ILE A 42 -0.29 -12.20 -2.58
CA ILE A 42 -0.58 -13.63 -2.68
C ILE A 42 0.15 -14.19 -3.88
N ARG A 43 0.82 -15.33 -3.73
CA ARG A 43 1.58 -16.00 -4.79
C ARG A 43 1.46 -17.50 -4.65
N LEU A 44 1.33 -18.20 -5.76
CA LEU A 44 1.46 -19.66 -5.84
C LEU A 44 2.89 -20.00 -6.27
N ARG A 45 3.63 -20.74 -5.45
CA ARG A 45 4.99 -21.20 -5.76
C ARG A 45 5.14 -22.65 -5.31
N SER A 46 5.62 -23.52 -6.20
CA SER A 46 5.88 -24.94 -5.89
C SER A 46 4.68 -25.66 -5.24
N GLY A 47 3.46 -25.38 -5.69
CA GLY A 47 2.23 -25.97 -5.14
C GLY A 47 1.74 -25.38 -3.81
N ARG A 48 2.47 -24.40 -3.23
CA ARG A 48 2.11 -23.73 -1.98
C ARG A 48 1.70 -22.28 -2.22
N VAL A 49 0.73 -21.80 -1.45
CA VAL A 49 0.27 -20.42 -1.51
C VAL A 49 0.92 -19.64 -0.39
N HIS A 50 1.66 -18.60 -0.76
CA HIS A 50 2.27 -17.68 0.18
C HIS A 50 1.46 -16.39 0.20
N VAL A 51 0.93 -16.05 1.37
CA VAL A 51 0.18 -14.83 1.61
C VAL A 51 0.95 -13.96 2.59
N ARG A 52 1.16 -12.70 2.20
CA ARG A 52 1.69 -11.67 3.10
C ARG A 52 0.67 -10.55 3.23
N LEU A 53 0.24 -10.30 4.46
CA LEU A 53 -0.71 -9.24 4.79
C LEU A 53 0.02 -8.08 5.48
N SER A 54 -0.39 -6.84 5.20
CA SER A 54 0.08 -5.69 5.98
C SER A 54 -0.18 -5.90 7.47
N ASP A 55 0.82 -5.61 8.29
CA ASP A 55 0.73 -5.65 9.75
C ASP A 55 -0.26 -4.63 10.31
N ILE A 56 -0.57 -3.58 9.56
CA ILE A 56 -1.64 -2.61 9.86
C ILE A 56 -2.99 -3.32 10.01
N PHE A 57 -3.20 -4.45 9.30
CA PHE A 57 -4.45 -5.22 9.33
C PHE A 57 -4.48 -6.29 10.43
N LYS A 58 -3.53 -6.29 11.38
CA LYS A 58 -3.55 -7.25 12.51
C LYS A 58 -4.80 -7.15 13.36
N SER A 59 -5.27 -5.93 13.63
CA SER A 59 -6.47 -5.65 14.42
C SER A 59 -7.74 -5.53 13.59
N ALA A 60 -7.70 -5.88 12.30
CA ALA A 60 -8.88 -5.77 11.46
C ALA A 60 -9.99 -6.74 11.92
N PRO A 61 -11.27 -6.35 11.82
CA PRO A 61 -12.39 -7.23 12.10
C PRO A 61 -12.38 -8.50 11.25
N LEU A 62 -12.92 -9.61 11.79
CA LEU A 62 -12.91 -10.92 11.12
C LEU A 62 -13.59 -10.92 9.75
N ASN A 63 -14.68 -10.14 9.58
CA ASN A 63 -15.34 -9.98 8.28
C ASN A 63 -14.42 -9.33 7.24
N VAL A 64 -13.53 -8.42 7.66
CA VAL A 64 -12.53 -7.78 6.79
C VAL A 64 -11.42 -8.76 6.44
N HIS A 65 -10.95 -9.57 7.39
CA HIS A 65 -9.99 -10.65 7.10
C HIS A 65 -10.55 -11.65 6.10
N ARG A 66 -11.80 -12.06 6.28
CA ARG A 66 -12.51 -12.94 5.34
C ARG A 66 -12.63 -12.31 3.97
N ALA A 67 -13.08 -11.04 3.90
CA ALA A 67 -13.17 -10.31 2.64
C ALA A 67 -11.83 -10.22 1.92
N LEU A 68 -10.75 -9.94 2.64
CA LEU A 68 -9.40 -9.88 2.10
C LEU A 68 -8.94 -11.24 1.55
N ALA A 69 -9.24 -12.34 2.23
CA ALA A 69 -8.94 -13.68 1.74
C ALA A 69 -9.65 -13.96 0.41
N PHE A 70 -10.94 -13.67 0.31
CA PHE A 70 -11.71 -13.84 -0.93
C PHE A 70 -11.21 -12.95 -2.07
N ILE A 71 -10.84 -11.70 -1.79
CA ILE A 71 -10.25 -10.79 -2.79
C ILE A 71 -8.92 -11.37 -3.32
N LEU A 72 -8.03 -11.77 -2.42
CA LEU A 72 -6.70 -12.25 -2.80
C LEU A 72 -6.78 -13.58 -3.58
N VAL A 73 -7.61 -14.52 -3.13
CA VAL A 73 -7.82 -15.79 -3.84
C VAL A 73 -8.48 -15.57 -5.20
N SER A 74 -9.47 -14.68 -5.29
CA SER A 74 -10.09 -14.31 -6.58
C SER A 74 -9.04 -13.77 -7.56
N LYS A 75 -8.15 -12.87 -7.10
CA LYS A 75 -7.04 -12.35 -7.89
C LYS A 75 -6.05 -13.42 -8.32
N LEU A 76 -5.65 -14.32 -7.39
CA LEU A 76 -4.74 -15.43 -7.70
C LEU A 76 -5.32 -16.36 -8.78
N LEU A 77 -6.62 -16.65 -8.70
CA LEU A 77 -7.34 -17.52 -9.63
C LEU A 77 -7.85 -16.80 -10.88
N ARG A 78 -7.61 -15.49 -11.01
CA ARG A 78 -8.13 -14.63 -12.10
C ARG A 78 -9.66 -14.73 -12.24
N ARG A 79 -10.37 -14.77 -11.11
CA ARG A 79 -11.84 -14.77 -11.03
C ARG A 79 -12.37 -13.40 -10.64
N ARG A 80 -13.64 -13.14 -10.96
CA ARG A 80 -14.33 -11.93 -10.51
C ARG A 80 -14.53 -11.99 -9.00
N THR A 81 -14.07 -10.97 -8.30
CA THR A 81 -14.32 -10.84 -6.86
C THR A 81 -15.78 -10.45 -6.60
N PRO A 82 -16.49 -11.09 -5.67
CA PRO A 82 -17.81 -10.64 -5.25
C PRO A 82 -17.79 -9.21 -4.69
N PRO A 83 -18.70 -8.31 -5.13
CA PRO A 83 -18.70 -6.89 -4.71
C PRO A 83 -18.82 -6.67 -3.20
N PHE A 84 -19.53 -7.57 -2.51
CA PHE A 84 -19.68 -7.52 -1.05
C PHE A 84 -18.32 -7.54 -0.32
N TYR A 85 -17.39 -8.40 -0.76
CA TYR A 85 -16.06 -8.47 -0.17
C TYR A 85 -15.22 -7.23 -0.51
N GLU A 86 -15.31 -6.73 -1.74
CA GLU A 86 -14.61 -5.50 -2.12
C GLU A 86 -15.06 -4.30 -1.29
N ARG A 87 -16.37 -4.20 -1.03
CA ARG A 87 -16.93 -3.13 -0.19
C ARG A 87 -16.45 -3.24 1.26
N ALA A 88 -16.58 -4.41 1.88
CA ALA A 88 -16.14 -4.62 3.26
C ALA A 88 -14.64 -4.32 3.45
N TYR A 89 -13.79 -4.71 2.49
CA TYR A 89 -12.37 -4.36 2.51
C TYR A 89 -12.15 -2.86 2.31
N ARG A 90 -12.81 -2.24 1.33
CA ARG A 90 -12.63 -0.82 1.00
C ARG A 90 -13.05 0.09 2.15
N ASP A 91 -14.20 -0.18 2.77
CA ASP A 91 -14.73 0.63 3.87
C ASP A 91 -13.75 0.63 5.05
N TYR A 92 -13.15 -0.52 5.37
CA TYR A 92 -12.13 -0.61 6.42
C TYR A 92 -10.80 0.02 5.99
N ALA A 93 -10.33 -0.25 4.77
CA ALA A 93 -9.08 0.28 4.23
C ALA A 93 -9.06 1.82 4.16
N CYS A 94 -10.23 2.43 3.94
CA CYS A 94 -10.43 3.88 3.90
C CYS A 94 -10.82 4.48 5.25
N SER A 95 -10.84 3.69 6.33
CA SER A 95 -11.13 4.21 7.66
C SER A 95 -10.01 5.16 8.13
N PRO A 96 -10.31 6.23 8.89
CA PRO A 96 -9.31 7.19 9.33
C PRO A 96 -8.12 6.57 10.06
N ASP A 97 -8.37 5.57 10.90
CA ASP A 97 -7.32 4.88 11.67
C ASP A 97 -6.37 4.10 10.78
N VAL A 98 -6.89 3.40 9.77
CA VAL A 98 -6.10 2.61 8.83
C VAL A 98 -5.30 3.51 7.90
N LEU A 99 -5.91 4.60 7.41
CA LEU A 99 -5.21 5.61 6.60
C LEU A 99 -4.05 6.22 7.39
N ARG A 100 -4.30 6.63 8.65
CA ARG A 100 -3.28 7.15 9.55
C ARG A 100 -2.16 6.14 9.82
N ALA A 101 -2.50 4.89 10.10
CA ALA A 101 -1.52 3.83 10.31
C ALA A 101 -0.70 3.54 9.04
N SER A 102 -1.31 3.61 7.86
CA SER A 102 -0.63 3.48 6.57
C SER A 102 0.34 4.63 6.33
N ASP A 103 -0.04 5.87 6.62
CA ASP A 103 0.85 7.03 6.48
C ASP A 103 2.02 6.97 7.46
N LEU A 104 1.77 6.59 8.73
CA LEU A 104 2.85 6.35 9.71
C LEU A 104 3.80 5.24 9.25
N ALA A 105 3.29 4.14 8.73
CA ALA A 105 4.11 3.06 8.18
C ALA A 105 4.91 3.51 6.95
N ARG A 106 4.34 4.37 6.09
CA ARG A 106 5.05 4.99 4.96
C ARG A 106 6.16 5.92 5.45
N ARG A 107 5.95 6.74 6.49
CA ARG A 107 7.01 7.59 7.09
C ARG A 107 8.15 6.76 7.66
N ALA A 108 7.81 5.75 8.46
CA ALA A 108 8.80 4.99 9.22
C ALA A 108 9.59 3.98 8.36
N ARG A 109 8.94 3.39 7.35
CA ARG A 109 9.50 2.25 6.59
C ARG A 109 9.64 2.54 5.09
N GLY A 110 8.95 3.57 4.60
CA GLY A 110 9.04 3.99 3.21
C GLY A 110 10.38 4.65 2.95
N ARG A 111 11.06 4.18 1.91
CA ARG A 111 12.25 4.86 1.38
C ARG A 111 11.79 5.81 0.30
N LYS A 112 11.66 7.10 0.60
CA LYS A 112 11.59 8.12 -0.43
C LYS A 112 13.01 8.36 -0.93
N MET A 113 13.29 7.98 -2.18
CA MET A 113 14.57 8.29 -2.81
C MET A 113 14.58 9.78 -3.16
N VAL A 114 14.98 10.59 -2.19
CA VAL A 114 15.31 11.99 -2.37
C VAL A 114 16.65 12.01 -3.09
N SER A 115 16.68 12.56 -4.31
CA SER A 115 17.92 12.76 -5.05
C SER A 115 18.49 14.13 -4.68
N SER A 116 18.58 15.05 -5.63
CA SER A 116 18.97 16.44 -5.38
C SER A 116 17.90 17.38 -5.91
N ALA A 117 17.82 18.57 -5.30
CA ALA A 117 17.13 19.72 -5.89
C ALA A 117 17.85 20.25 -7.14
N GLN A 118 19.15 19.95 -7.27
CA GLN A 118 19.96 20.32 -8.42
C GLN A 118 19.68 19.37 -9.59
N GLY A 119 19.06 19.91 -10.64
CA GLY A 119 18.86 19.21 -11.90
C GLY A 119 20.00 19.51 -12.87
N ARG A 120 19.93 18.88 -14.06
CA ARG A 120 20.92 19.12 -15.12
C ARG A 120 20.86 20.54 -15.69
N VAL A 121 19.68 21.14 -15.69
CA VAL A 121 19.42 22.47 -16.28
C VAL A 121 18.87 23.44 -15.24
N TYR A 122 17.99 22.96 -14.36
CA TYR A 122 17.29 23.78 -13.38
C TYR A 122 17.62 23.35 -11.95
N ASP A 123 17.73 24.34 -11.06
CA ASP A 123 17.81 24.17 -9.61
C ASP A 123 16.43 24.44 -9.01
N LEU A 124 15.81 23.39 -8.44
CA LEU A 124 14.49 23.50 -7.81
C LEU A 124 14.51 24.43 -6.59
N GLY A 125 15.61 24.49 -5.85
CA GLY A 125 15.76 25.39 -4.71
C GLY A 125 15.70 26.85 -5.14
N ARG A 126 16.41 27.22 -6.20
CA ARG A 126 16.35 28.58 -6.77
C ARG A 126 14.97 28.91 -7.30
N ILE A 127 14.34 27.97 -8.01
CA ILE A 127 12.98 28.16 -8.54
C ILE A 127 11.99 28.36 -7.37
N PHE A 128 12.05 27.50 -6.35
CA PHE A 128 11.20 27.60 -5.18
C PHE A 128 11.37 28.94 -4.46
N GLN A 129 12.61 29.35 -4.18
CA GLN A 129 12.87 30.61 -3.48
C GLN A 129 12.31 31.81 -4.25
N ARG A 130 12.51 31.84 -5.57
CA ARG A 130 11.95 32.90 -6.43
C ARG A 130 10.42 32.92 -6.40
N LEU A 131 9.77 31.76 -6.44
CA LEU A 131 8.31 31.66 -6.37
C LEU A 131 7.78 32.04 -4.98
N ASN A 132 8.46 31.58 -3.93
CA ASN A 132 8.12 31.87 -2.53
C ASN A 132 8.18 33.37 -2.24
N GLN A 133 9.25 34.04 -2.68
CA GLN A 133 9.38 35.49 -2.54
C GLN A 133 8.32 36.25 -3.34
N ARG A 134 8.01 35.81 -4.57
CA ARG A 134 7.11 36.54 -5.46
C ARG A 134 5.63 36.41 -5.08
N PHE A 135 5.22 35.25 -4.59
CA PHE A 135 3.80 34.93 -4.43
C PHE A 135 3.38 34.69 -2.98
N PHE A 136 4.34 34.53 -2.06
CA PHE A 136 4.08 34.14 -0.68
C PHE A 136 4.92 34.91 0.34
N ASP A 137 5.49 36.06 -0.05
CA ASP A 137 6.33 36.93 0.79
C ASP A 137 7.48 36.20 1.51
N GLY A 138 7.93 35.07 0.95
CA GLY A 138 8.96 34.23 1.58
C GLY A 138 8.50 33.46 2.82
N GLN A 139 7.20 33.41 3.12
CA GLN A 139 6.66 32.82 4.35
C GLN A 139 6.58 31.29 4.32
N ILE A 140 6.64 30.66 3.15
CA ILE A 140 6.60 29.19 3.07
C ILE A 140 7.96 28.61 3.40
N GLU A 141 8.04 27.75 4.42
CA GLU A 141 9.24 26.99 4.72
C GLU A 141 9.60 26.07 3.54
N ARG A 142 10.88 26.00 3.19
CA ARG A 142 11.31 25.22 2.02
C ARG A 142 11.12 23.72 2.29
N PRO A 143 10.20 23.03 1.57
CA PRO A 143 10.05 21.59 1.71
C PRO A 143 11.27 20.87 1.11
N THR A 144 11.35 19.56 1.28
CA THR A 144 12.33 18.77 0.54
C THR A 144 11.99 18.82 -0.95
N LEU A 145 12.94 19.25 -1.79
CA LEU A 145 12.76 19.33 -3.24
C LEU A 145 13.64 18.27 -3.91
N THR A 146 13.06 17.49 -4.81
CA THR A 146 13.84 16.48 -5.55
C THR A 146 13.33 16.33 -6.97
N TRP A 147 14.27 16.10 -7.88
CA TRP A 147 13.92 15.56 -9.19
C TRP A 147 13.50 14.09 -9.08
N SER A 148 12.53 13.70 -9.90
CA SER A 148 12.13 12.32 -10.11
C SER A 148 13.24 11.57 -10.84
N GLN A 149 13.56 10.35 -10.38
CA GLN A 149 14.57 9.52 -11.05
C GLN A 149 14.06 8.89 -12.34
N ARG A 150 12.74 8.84 -12.52
CA ARG A 150 12.09 8.24 -13.69
C ARG A 150 11.28 9.31 -14.39
N ARG A 151 11.48 9.43 -15.71
CA ARG A 151 10.65 10.30 -16.54
C ARG A 151 9.22 9.80 -16.54
N THR A 152 8.29 10.68 -16.21
CA THR A 152 6.84 10.47 -16.28
C THR A 152 6.26 11.42 -17.33
N ARG A 153 5.23 10.97 -18.05
CA ARG A 153 4.58 11.76 -19.13
C ARG A 153 3.22 12.31 -18.72
N THR A 154 2.69 11.89 -17.57
CA THR A 154 1.31 12.18 -17.15
C THR A 154 1.21 12.99 -15.87
N ILE A 155 2.25 12.98 -15.02
CA ILE A 155 2.31 13.74 -13.77
C ILE A 155 3.61 14.54 -13.80
N LEU A 156 3.53 15.86 -13.89
CA LEU A 156 4.70 16.74 -14.00
C LEU A 156 5.34 17.09 -12.65
N GLY A 157 4.66 16.77 -11.56
CA GLY A 157 5.15 16.89 -10.21
C GLY A 157 4.09 16.45 -9.21
N HIS A 158 4.51 16.03 -8.02
CA HIS A 158 3.60 15.71 -6.94
C HIS A 158 4.16 16.16 -5.60
N HIS A 159 3.26 16.63 -4.73
CA HIS A 159 3.56 16.88 -3.34
C HIS A 159 3.20 15.63 -2.52
N ASP A 160 4.14 15.19 -1.69
CA ASP A 160 3.94 14.09 -0.76
C ASP A 160 3.97 14.64 0.66
N SER A 161 2.79 14.90 1.20
CA SER A 161 2.60 15.44 2.56
C SER A 161 3.15 14.50 3.65
N VAL A 162 3.33 13.22 3.34
CA VAL A 162 3.89 12.24 4.26
C VAL A 162 5.37 12.53 4.52
N HIS A 163 6.10 13.02 3.52
CA HIS A 163 7.55 13.30 3.59
C HIS A 163 7.87 14.79 3.41
N GLU A 164 6.87 15.67 3.41
CA GLU A 164 7.01 17.11 3.12
C GLU A 164 7.93 17.36 1.91
N THR A 165 7.70 16.57 0.86
CA THR A 165 8.59 16.53 -0.30
C THR A 165 7.82 16.81 -1.57
N ILE A 166 8.26 17.82 -2.32
CA ILE A 166 7.82 18.06 -3.69
C ILE A 166 8.77 17.35 -4.64
N VAL A 167 8.22 16.49 -5.48
CA VAL A 167 8.95 15.76 -6.52
C VAL A 167 8.55 16.31 -7.87
N ILE A 168 9.53 16.68 -8.68
CA ILE A 168 9.35 17.11 -10.08
C ILE A 168 9.93 16.04 -11.00
#